data_AF-A0A1V4D914-F1
#
_entry.id   AF-A0A1V4D914-F1
#
_cell.length_a   1.000
_cell.length_b   1.000
_cell.length_c   1.000
_cell.angle_alpha   90.00
_cell.angle_beta   90.00
_cell.angle_gamma   90.00
#
_symmetry.space_group_name_H-M   'P 1'
#
loop_
_entity.id
_entity.type
_entity.pdbx_description
1 polymer ?
#
loop_
_entity_poly.entity_id
_entity_poly.type
_entity_poly.pdbx_seq_one_letter_code
_entity_poly.pdbx_strand_id
1 'polypeptide(L)'
;MIDDESARAVRHWRATAPDTVLLDGFHALKHALRFGAEVRAAVTSDRAAAVGLAEDLADDLTEVIGDLLVEVDAGTLRDLVPRVHPTRVAALAVRRGRQTNLDELSRRPRQAPVVVLDNPRNLGNVGAVVRLAAGFGATGVVTTGDIDPWHPNAVRSGAGLHFATAVERLPGDALPEGPLYALDPEGEDIRSMTVPDDALFAFGSERHGISPELRKRATRLVALPMRPQVSSYNLATSVAMALFHWGGPAHPA
;
A
#
# COMPACT_ATOMS: atom_id res chain seq x y z
N MET A 1 21.07 30.05 -12.53
CA MET A 1 19.87 29.39 -13.12
C MET A 1 19.41 28.23 -12.26
N ILE A 2 20.27 27.25 -11.91
CA ILE A 2 19.94 26.14 -11.00
C ILE A 2 19.39 26.61 -9.64
N ASP A 3 19.97 27.67 -9.08
CA ASP A 3 19.57 28.19 -7.76
C ASP A 3 18.14 28.79 -7.72
N ASP A 4 17.70 29.39 -8.84
CA ASP A 4 16.33 29.94 -8.96
C ASP A 4 15.29 28.83 -9.20
N GLU A 5 15.66 27.81 -9.98
CA GLU A 5 14.82 26.64 -10.21
C GLU A 5 14.64 25.80 -8.94
N SER A 6 15.72 25.55 -8.19
CA SER A 6 15.68 24.88 -6.89
C SER A 6 14.80 25.66 -5.90
N ALA A 7 15.00 26.98 -5.78
CA ALA A 7 14.18 27.81 -4.90
C ALA A 7 12.69 27.81 -5.29
N ARG A 8 12.38 27.79 -6.59
CA ARG A 8 11.01 27.64 -7.10
C ARG A 8 10.41 26.28 -6.76
N ALA A 9 11.17 25.20 -6.94
CA ALA A 9 10.74 23.85 -6.60
C ALA A 9 10.45 23.69 -5.10
N VAL A 10 11.28 24.27 -4.22
CA VAL A 10 11.06 24.28 -2.76
C VAL A 10 9.77 25.01 -2.40
N ARG A 11 9.52 26.18 -3.00
CA ARG A 11 8.26 26.94 -2.77
C ARG A 11 7.04 26.12 -3.23
N HIS A 12 7.12 25.52 -4.41
CA HIS A 12 6.06 24.67 -4.96
C HIS A 12 5.81 23.42 -4.11
N TRP A 13 6.87 22.74 -3.67
CA TRP A 13 6.80 21.61 -2.76
C TRP A 13 6.04 21.95 -1.48
N ARG A 14 6.45 23.03 -0.80
CA ARG A 14 5.83 23.47 0.46
C ARG A 14 4.36 23.85 0.29
N ALA A 15 4.00 24.46 -0.83
CA ALA A 15 2.61 24.80 -1.15
C ALA A 15 1.75 23.55 -1.44
N THR A 16 2.34 22.50 -2.01
CA THR A 16 1.64 21.29 -2.45
C THR A 16 1.54 20.22 -1.34
N ALA A 17 2.49 20.20 -0.40
CA ALA A 17 2.61 19.16 0.62
C ALA A 17 1.34 18.91 1.47
N PRO A 18 0.54 19.92 1.88
CA PRO A 18 -0.64 19.68 2.72
C PRO A 18 -1.72 18.79 2.07
N ASP A 19 -1.85 18.82 0.75
CA ASP A 19 -2.93 18.15 0.01
C ASP A 19 -2.45 16.90 -0.75
N THR A 20 -1.23 16.45 -0.46
CA THR A 20 -0.57 15.35 -1.18
C THR A 20 0.03 14.32 -0.24
N VAL A 21 0.38 13.19 -0.83
CA VAL A 21 1.05 12.08 -0.15
C VAL A 21 2.52 12.09 -0.55
N LEU A 22 3.40 11.97 0.45
CA LEU A 22 4.84 11.82 0.23
C LEU A 22 5.17 10.43 -0.32
N LEU A 23 5.72 10.40 -1.52
CA LEU A 23 6.38 9.24 -2.13
C LEU A 23 7.87 9.32 -1.82
N ASP A 24 8.30 8.53 -0.83
CA ASP A 24 9.69 8.52 -0.37
C ASP A 24 10.51 7.44 -1.09
N GLY A 25 11.40 7.88 -1.99
CA GLY A 25 12.28 7.03 -2.78
C GLY A 25 11.80 6.73 -4.21
N PHE A 26 12.79 6.45 -5.07
CA PHE A 26 12.60 6.11 -6.49
C PHE A 26 11.52 5.04 -6.75
N HIS A 27 11.51 3.92 -6.01
CA HIS A 27 10.49 2.88 -6.23
C HIS A 27 9.06 3.38 -5.97
N ALA A 28 8.87 4.24 -4.96
CA ALA A 28 7.56 4.79 -4.66
C ALA A 28 7.07 5.71 -5.79
N LEU A 29 7.96 6.58 -6.31
CA LEU A 29 7.67 7.41 -7.48
C LEU A 29 7.35 6.54 -8.71
N LYS A 30 8.21 5.57 -9.03
CA LYS A 30 8.04 4.66 -10.16
C LYS A 30 6.69 3.93 -10.13
N HIS A 31 6.38 3.26 -9.02
CA HIS A 31 5.13 2.52 -8.92
C HIS A 31 3.92 3.45 -9.02
N ALA A 32 3.94 4.59 -8.32
CA ALA A 32 2.85 5.55 -8.39
C ALA A 32 2.58 6.01 -9.84
N LEU A 33 3.63 6.37 -10.59
CA LEU A 33 3.51 6.76 -12.00
C LEU A 33 2.93 5.64 -12.88
N ARG A 34 3.39 4.39 -12.71
CA ARG A 34 2.86 3.24 -13.48
C ARG A 34 1.37 2.99 -13.23
N PHE A 35 0.89 3.36 -12.04
CA PHE A 35 -0.53 3.26 -11.67
C PHE A 35 -1.28 4.60 -11.80
N GLY A 36 -0.76 5.52 -12.61
CA GLY A 36 -1.47 6.73 -13.01
C GLY A 36 -1.58 7.80 -11.91
N ALA A 37 -0.69 7.79 -10.91
CA ALA A 37 -0.67 8.82 -9.90
C ALA A 37 -0.37 10.19 -10.50
N GLU A 38 -1.12 11.19 -10.05
CA GLU A 38 -0.84 12.58 -10.39
C GLU A 38 0.27 13.12 -9.48
N VAL A 39 1.51 13.10 -9.99
CA VAL A 39 2.69 13.63 -9.29
C VAL A 39 2.78 15.13 -9.51
N ARG A 40 2.71 15.90 -8.43
CA ARG A 40 2.67 17.37 -8.45
C ARG A 40 4.04 18.01 -8.27
N ALA A 41 4.96 17.33 -7.59
CA ALA A 41 6.34 17.77 -7.41
C ALA A 41 7.24 16.57 -7.21
N ALA A 42 8.45 16.59 -7.77
CA ALA A 42 9.49 15.60 -7.49
C ALA A 42 10.85 16.30 -7.37
N VAL A 43 11.61 15.95 -6.34
CA VAL A 43 12.93 16.50 -6.08
C VAL A 43 13.94 15.39 -5.82
N THR A 44 15.19 15.66 -6.15
CA THR A 44 16.30 14.78 -5.84
C THR A 44 17.57 15.57 -5.52
N SER A 45 18.48 14.99 -4.75
CA SER A 45 19.81 15.57 -4.55
C SER A 45 20.88 15.01 -5.49
N ASP A 46 20.49 14.18 -6.45
CA ASP A 46 21.38 13.56 -7.43
C ASP A 46 20.57 13.13 -8.67
N ARG A 47 20.31 14.05 -9.60
CA ARG A 47 19.44 13.79 -10.76
C ARG A 47 20.04 12.75 -11.69
N ALA A 48 21.36 12.77 -11.87
CA ALA A 48 22.06 11.77 -12.69
C ALA A 48 21.83 10.35 -12.13
N ALA A 49 22.01 10.14 -10.82
CA ALA A 49 21.76 8.83 -10.21
C ALA A 49 20.28 8.42 -10.28
N ALA A 50 19.35 9.37 -10.10
CA ALA A 50 17.92 9.10 -10.19
C ALA A 50 17.47 8.72 -11.62
N VAL A 51 18.02 9.38 -12.64
CA VAL A 51 17.76 9.04 -14.06
C VAL A 51 18.39 7.71 -14.43
N GLY A 52 19.61 7.40 -13.97
CA GLY A 52 20.21 6.08 -14.18
C GLY A 52 19.37 4.95 -13.56
N LEU A 53 18.79 5.16 -12.38
CA LEU A 53 17.81 4.21 -11.82
C LEU A 53 16.55 4.06 -12.67
N ALA A 54 16.12 5.14 -13.33
CA ALA A 54 15.01 5.10 -14.27
C ALA A 54 15.36 4.26 -15.50
N GLU A 55 16.51 4.49 -16.13
CA GLU A 55 16.99 3.70 -17.27
C GLU A 55 17.07 2.20 -16.94
N ASP A 56 17.57 1.85 -15.75
CA ASP A 56 17.75 0.46 -15.34
C ASP A 56 16.45 -0.27 -14.98
N LEU A 57 15.49 0.42 -14.35
CA LEU A 57 14.35 -0.21 -13.66
C LEU A 57 12.97 0.24 -14.17
N ALA A 58 12.94 1.23 -15.07
CA ALA A 58 11.78 1.96 -15.55
C ALA A 58 12.08 2.69 -16.88
N ASP A 59 12.64 1.98 -17.86
CA ASP A 59 12.96 2.55 -19.18
C ASP A 59 11.77 3.28 -19.79
N ASP A 60 10.57 2.70 -19.64
CA ASP A 60 9.25 3.24 -19.98
C ASP A 60 8.91 4.60 -19.35
N LEU A 61 9.53 4.95 -18.22
CA LEU A 61 9.29 6.18 -17.46
C LEU A 61 10.50 7.10 -17.39
N THR A 62 11.60 6.80 -18.09
CA THR A 62 12.86 7.56 -17.95
C THR A 62 12.69 9.03 -18.29
N GLU A 63 12.07 9.32 -19.44
CA GLU A 63 11.81 10.69 -19.89
C GLU A 63 10.89 11.42 -18.91
N VAL A 64 9.78 10.78 -18.51
CA VAL A 64 8.80 11.33 -17.57
C VAL A 64 9.44 11.65 -16.20
N ILE A 65 10.23 10.73 -15.65
CA ILE A 65 10.92 10.92 -14.37
C ILE A 65 11.99 12.00 -14.50
N GLY A 66 12.74 12.01 -15.60
CA GLY A 66 13.74 13.03 -15.90
C GLY A 66 13.13 14.44 -15.91
N ASP A 67 12.00 14.62 -16.58
CA ASP A 67 11.31 15.90 -16.69
C ASP A 67 10.65 16.36 -15.38
N LEU A 68 10.16 15.41 -14.57
CA LEU A 68 9.55 15.71 -13.27
C LEU A 68 10.58 16.09 -12.19
N LEU A 69 11.78 15.51 -12.23
CA LEU A 69 12.78 15.66 -11.18
C LEU A 69 13.53 16.98 -11.27
N VAL A 70 13.37 17.80 -10.23
CA VAL A 70 14.21 18.98 -10.00
C VAL A 70 15.35 18.63 -9.02
N GLU A 71 16.58 18.97 -9.41
CA GLU A 71 17.73 18.80 -8.52
C GLU A 71 17.79 19.91 -7.47
N VAL A 72 17.97 19.53 -6.20
CA VAL A 72 18.17 20.42 -5.05
C VAL A 72 19.41 19.96 -4.28
N ASP A 73 20.02 20.82 -3.49
CA ASP A 73 21.16 20.38 -2.67
C ASP A 73 20.72 19.38 -1.57
N ALA A 74 21.66 18.59 -1.06
CA ALA A 74 21.38 17.55 -0.07
C ALA A 74 20.86 18.10 1.27
N GLY A 75 21.19 19.35 1.62
CA GLY A 75 20.65 20.02 2.80
C GLY A 75 19.18 20.36 2.59
N THR A 76 18.85 20.99 1.46
CA THR A 76 17.47 21.28 1.07
C THR A 76 16.61 20.03 1.03
N LEU A 77 17.07 18.93 0.40
CA LEU A 77 16.29 17.68 0.39
C LEU A 77 16.00 17.18 1.82
N ARG A 78 16.99 17.25 2.72
CA ARG A 78 16.83 16.84 4.12
C ARG A 78 15.78 17.66 4.86
N ASP A 79 15.65 18.94 4.54
CA ASP A 79 14.66 19.83 5.15
C ASP A 79 13.24 19.61 4.62
N LEU A 80 13.10 19.01 3.42
CA LEU A 80 11.80 18.75 2.78
C LEU A 80 11.14 17.44 3.21
N VAL A 81 11.91 16.47 3.72
CA VAL A 81 11.40 15.13 4.06
C VAL A 81 11.73 14.73 5.50
N PRO A 82 10.90 13.90 6.16
CA PRO A 82 11.17 13.46 7.52
C PRO A 82 12.48 12.66 7.66
N ARG A 83 12.84 11.91 6.62
CA ARG A 83 14.08 11.13 6.54
C ARG A 83 14.41 10.85 5.09
N VAL A 84 15.60 11.26 4.66
CA VAL A 84 16.11 11.04 3.30
C VAL A 84 16.18 9.54 2.98
N HIS A 85 15.54 9.13 1.89
CA HIS A 85 15.65 7.78 1.34
C HIS A 85 17.04 7.53 0.72
N PRO A 86 17.59 6.29 0.74
CA PRO A 86 18.88 5.98 0.13
C PRO A 86 19.01 6.37 -1.36
N THR A 87 17.91 6.33 -2.11
CA THR A 87 17.88 6.75 -3.53
C THR A 87 17.80 8.27 -3.72
N ARG A 88 17.68 9.04 -2.63
CA ARG A 88 17.67 10.52 -2.62
C ARG A 88 16.60 11.14 -3.54
N VAL A 89 15.52 10.42 -3.79
CA VAL A 89 14.35 10.87 -4.55
C VAL A 89 13.18 11.04 -3.59
N ALA A 90 12.44 12.13 -3.72
CA ALA A 90 11.19 12.35 -3.02
C ALA A 90 10.19 13.01 -3.95
N ALA A 91 8.92 12.62 -3.86
CA ALA A 91 7.85 13.21 -4.67
C ALA A 91 6.56 13.41 -3.86
N LEU A 92 5.72 14.31 -4.32
CA LEU A 92 4.40 14.59 -3.79
C LEU A 92 3.36 14.21 -4.85
N ALA A 93 2.44 13.32 -4.49
CA ALA A 93 1.38 12.87 -5.39
C ALA A 93 0.00 13.08 -4.77
N VAL A 94 -0.99 13.42 -5.60
CA VAL A 94 -2.39 13.47 -5.17
C VAL A 94 -2.83 12.06 -4.81
N ARG A 95 -3.39 11.87 -3.61
CA ARG A 95 -3.94 10.57 -3.18
C ARG A 95 -4.97 10.07 -4.19
N ARG A 96 -4.99 8.75 -4.46
CA ARG A 96 -6.06 8.11 -5.24
C ARG A 96 -7.44 8.46 -4.66
N GLY A 97 -8.37 8.88 -5.53
CA GLY A 97 -9.69 9.38 -5.13
C GLY A 97 -10.48 8.39 -4.28
N ARG A 98 -11.02 8.85 -3.15
CA ARG A 98 -11.81 8.01 -2.23
C ARG A 98 -12.99 7.34 -2.93
N GLN A 99 -13.75 8.08 -3.73
CA GLN A 99 -14.91 7.51 -4.44
C GLN A 99 -14.48 6.40 -5.40
N THR A 100 -13.40 6.59 -6.15
CA THR A 100 -12.81 5.56 -7.03
C THR A 100 -12.46 4.29 -6.25
N ASN A 101 -11.87 4.42 -5.05
CA ASN A 101 -11.58 3.26 -4.20
C ASN A 101 -12.88 2.56 -3.75
N LEU A 102 -13.91 3.30 -3.34
CA LEU A 102 -15.18 2.73 -2.90
C LEU A 102 -15.94 2.01 -4.03
N ASP A 103 -15.93 2.58 -5.22
CA ASP A 103 -16.55 1.99 -6.42
C ASP A 103 -15.87 0.66 -6.78
N GLU A 104 -14.54 0.60 -6.70
CA GLU A 104 -13.77 -0.62 -6.95
C GLU A 104 -14.04 -1.70 -5.88
N LEU A 105 -14.04 -1.32 -4.60
CA LEU A 105 -14.30 -2.23 -3.47
C LEU A 105 -15.72 -2.84 -3.53
N SER A 106 -16.70 -2.07 -4.00
CA SER A 106 -18.11 -2.46 -4.08
C SER A 106 -18.49 -3.15 -5.39
N ARG A 107 -17.59 -3.21 -6.38
CA ARG A 107 -17.84 -3.80 -7.71
C ARG A 107 -18.30 -5.26 -7.62
N ARG A 108 -19.29 -5.62 -8.45
CA ARG A 108 -19.83 -6.99 -8.57
C ARG A 108 -19.93 -7.47 -10.03
N PRO A 109 -19.57 -8.74 -10.31
CA PRO A 109 -18.85 -9.66 -9.42
C PRO A 109 -17.40 -9.20 -9.20
N ARG A 110 -16.92 -9.31 -7.96
CA ARG A 110 -15.50 -9.09 -7.65
C ARG A 110 -14.69 -10.30 -8.12
N GLN A 111 -13.49 -10.04 -8.65
CA GLN A 111 -12.62 -11.06 -9.26
C GLN A 111 -11.32 -11.29 -8.46
N ALA A 112 -11.21 -10.65 -7.29
CA ALA A 112 -10.06 -10.77 -6.40
C ALA A 112 -10.45 -10.31 -4.99
N PRO A 113 -9.87 -10.86 -3.91
CA PRO A 113 -10.33 -10.62 -2.57
C PRO A 113 -10.05 -9.19 -2.11
N VAL A 114 -10.66 -8.81 -1.00
CA VAL A 114 -10.28 -7.62 -0.23
C VAL A 114 -9.59 -8.09 1.06
N VAL A 115 -8.44 -7.51 1.36
CA VAL A 115 -7.76 -7.72 2.65
C VAL A 115 -8.30 -6.71 3.65
N VAL A 116 -8.85 -7.19 4.76
CA VAL A 116 -9.35 -6.38 5.86
C VAL A 116 -8.37 -6.49 7.03
N LEU A 117 -7.76 -5.37 7.40
CA LEU A 117 -6.94 -5.25 8.60
C LEU A 117 -7.78 -4.66 9.72
N ASP A 118 -8.08 -5.46 10.73
CA ASP A 118 -8.93 -5.06 11.84
C ASP A 118 -8.11 -4.36 12.93
N ASN A 119 -8.32 -3.04 13.04
CA ASN A 119 -7.66 -2.14 13.98
C ASN A 119 -6.13 -2.34 14.04
N PRO A 120 -5.44 -2.27 12.88
CA PRO A 120 -4.00 -2.50 12.83
C PRO A 120 -3.27 -1.45 13.66
N ARG A 121 -2.12 -1.83 14.22
CA ARG A 121 -1.31 -0.94 15.08
C ARG A 121 0.02 -0.54 14.46
N ASN A 122 0.51 -1.30 13.49
CA ASN A 122 1.83 -1.12 12.90
C ASN A 122 1.72 -0.62 11.45
N LEU A 123 2.09 0.63 11.23
CA LEU A 123 2.10 1.28 9.91
C LEU A 123 3.00 0.58 8.90
N GLY A 124 4.13 0.01 9.35
CA GLY A 124 5.01 -0.79 8.51
C GLY A 124 4.32 -2.04 7.97
N ASN A 125 3.60 -2.77 8.83
CA ASN A 125 2.80 -3.91 8.43
C ASN A 125 1.65 -3.50 7.48
N VAL A 126 0.97 -2.37 7.73
CA VAL A 126 -0.07 -1.85 6.82
C VAL A 126 0.49 -1.62 5.42
N GLY A 127 1.62 -0.91 5.30
CA GLY A 127 2.26 -0.70 4.00
C GLY A 127 2.74 -2.00 3.34
N ALA A 128 3.30 -2.93 4.11
CA ALA A 128 3.72 -4.23 3.60
C ALA A 128 2.52 -5.04 3.06
N VAL A 129 1.38 -4.99 3.75
CA VAL A 129 0.13 -5.60 3.29
C VAL A 129 -0.38 -4.95 2.01
N VAL A 130 -0.35 -3.62 1.89
CA VAL A 130 -0.72 -2.93 0.64
C VAL A 130 0.17 -3.38 -0.52
N ARG A 131 1.47 -3.52 -0.29
CA ARG A 131 2.41 -4.05 -1.29
C ARG A 131 2.08 -5.48 -1.70
N LEU A 132 1.73 -6.34 -0.75
CA LEU A 132 1.31 -7.72 -1.02
C LEU A 132 0.00 -7.74 -1.83
N ALA A 133 -1.01 -7.00 -1.38
CA ALA A 133 -2.31 -6.89 -2.05
C ALA A 133 -2.16 -6.43 -3.50
N ALA A 134 -1.35 -5.38 -3.74
CA ALA A 134 -1.05 -4.92 -5.10
C ALA A 134 -0.35 -6.00 -5.94
N GLY A 135 0.65 -6.69 -5.38
CA GLY A 135 1.38 -7.75 -6.09
C GLY A 135 0.52 -8.97 -6.44
N PHE A 136 -0.41 -9.34 -5.55
CA PHE A 136 -1.36 -10.43 -5.77
C PHE A 136 -2.61 -9.99 -6.54
N GLY A 137 -2.72 -8.72 -6.97
CA GLY A 137 -3.89 -8.23 -7.70
C GLY A 137 -5.18 -8.27 -6.88
N ALA A 138 -5.08 -8.17 -5.55
CA ALA A 138 -6.25 -8.04 -4.69
C ALA A 138 -7.02 -6.76 -5.04
N THR A 139 -8.35 -6.79 -4.89
CA THR A 139 -9.22 -5.63 -5.17
C THR A 139 -8.91 -4.46 -4.25
N GLY A 140 -8.47 -4.74 -3.02
CA GLY A 140 -8.09 -3.68 -2.11
C GLY A 140 -7.64 -4.12 -0.73
N VAL A 141 -7.19 -3.13 0.03
CA VAL A 141 -6.90 -3.21 1.46
C VAL A 141 -7.80 -2.24 2.19
N VAL A 142 -8.57 -2.75 3.15
CA VAL A 142 -9.38 -1.94 4.06
C VAL A 142 -8.80 -2.03 5.47
N THR A 143 -8.58 -0.89 6.12
CA THR A 143 -8.29 -0.86 7.56
C THR A 143 -9.54 -0.43 8.33
N THR A 144 -9.74 -0.97 9.53
CA THR A 144 -10.67 -0.43 10.53
C THR A 144 -9.90 0.33 11.62
N GLY A 145 -10.61 1.01 12.52
CA GLY A 145 -10.00 1.74 13.64
C GLY A 145 -9.38 3.08 13.24
N ASP A 146 -8.29 3.46 13.92
CA ASP A 146 -7.78 4.83 13.90
C ASP A 146 -6.64 5.08 12.91
N ILE A 147 -5.94 4.03 12.48
CA ILE A 147 -4.78 4.18 11.60
C ILE A 147 -5.22 4.50 10.17
N ASP A 148 -4.78 5.65 9.68
CA ASP A 148 -4.87 6.01 8.26
C ASP A 148 -3.89 5.15 7.43
N PRO A 149 -4.37 4.33 6.49
CA PRO A 149 -3.49 3.54 5.63
C PRO A 149 -2.67 4.40 4.67
N TRP A 150 -3.01 5.67 4.45
CA TRP A 150 -2.24 6.62 3.65
C TRP A 150 -1.20 7.42 4.45
N HIS A 151 -1.03 7.10 5.73
CA HIS A 151 -0.01 7.73 6.56
C HIS A 151 1.40 7.57 5.92
N PRO A 152 2.29 8.57 5.95
CA PRO A 152 3.58 8.54 5.26
C PRO A 152 4.43 7.29 5.50
N ASN A 153 4.48 6.79 6.74
CA ASN A 153 5.19 5.54 7.07
C ASN A 153 4.59 4.28 6.41
N ALA A 154 3.26 4.21 6.25
CA ALA A 154 2.61 3.12 5.54
C ALA A 154 2.89 3.21 4.03
N VAL A 155 2.79 4.40 3.45
CA VAL A 155 3.10 4.64 2.03
C VAL A 155 4.54 4.30 1.70
N ARG A 156 5.48 4.70 2.57
CA ARG A 156 6.90 4.35 2.49
C ARG A 156 7.10 2.82 2.52
N SER A 157 6.50 2.12 3.49
CA SER A 157 6.61 0.66 3.59
C SER A 157 5.94 -0.06 2.40
N GLY A 158 4.88 0.51 1.84
CA GLY A 158 4.21 0.03 0.64
C GLY A 158 4.92 0.38 -0.67
N ALA A 159 6.02 1.14 -0.62
CA ALA A 159 6.78 1.56 -1.80
C ALA A 159 5.89 2.17 -2.91
N GLY A 160 4.93 3.03 -2.53
CA GLY A 160 4.03 3.70 -3.49
C GLY A 160 2.94 2.83 -4.11
N LEU A 161 2.84 1.53 -3.77
CA LEU A 161 1.81 0.63 -4.34
C LEU A 161 0.39 0.88 -3.82
N HIS A 162 0.19 1.92 -3.00
CA HIS A 162 -1.15 2.39 -2.62
C HIS A 162 -1.96 2.90 -3.81
N PHE A 163 -1.28 3.24 -4.91
CA PHE A 163 -1.90 3.65 -6.16
C PHE A 163 -2.35 2.47 -7.04
N ALA A 164 -1.87 1.27 -6.75
CA ALA A 164 -2.10 0.07 -7.57
C ALA A 164 -3.41 -0.67 -7.26
N THR A 165 -4.03 -0.38 -6.12
CA THR A 165 -5.21 -1.09 -5.61
C THR A 165 -6.04 -0.16 -4.73
N ALA A 166 -7.29 -0.50 -4.44
CA ALA A 166 -8.12 0.32 -3.55
C ALA A 166 -7.60 0.25 -2.10
N VAL A 167 -7.31 1.40 -1.49
CA VAL A 167 -6.84 1.47 -0.10
C VAL A 167 -7.66 2.48 0.68
N GLU A 168 -8.44 2.01 1.65
CA GLU A 168 -9.32 2.86 2.45
C GLU A 168 -9.41 2.47 3.92
N ARG A 169 -9.76 3.46 4.76
CA ARG A 169 -10.15 3.23 6.14
C ARG A 169 -11.66 3.28 6.24
N LEU A 170 -12.29 2.18 6.63
CA LEU A 170 -13.74 2.04 6.74
C LEU A 170 -14.14 1.58 8.15
N PRO A 171 -15.30 2.00 8.67
CA PRO A 171 -15.86 1.38 9.86
C PRO A 171 -16.23 -0.08 9.56
N GLY A 172 -16.25 -0.92 10.60
CA GLY A 172 -16.47 -2.36 10.43
C GLY A 172 -17.80 -2.69 9.74
N ASP A 173 -18.86 -1.93 10.00
CA ASP A 173 -20.18 -2.11 9.38
C ASP A 173 -20.26 -1.66 7.91
N ALA A 174 -19.28 -0.89 7.42
CA ALA A 174 -19.20 -0.43 6.03
C ALA A 174 -18.19 -1.23 5.17
N LEU A 175 -17.74 -2.40 5.65
CA LEU A 175 -16.92 -3.28 4.82
C LEU A 175 -17.70 -3.70 3.56
N PRO A 176 -16.99 -3.91 2.42
CA PRO A 176 -17.62 -4.40 1.21
C PRO A 176 -18.36 -5.71 1.46
N GLU A 177 -19.42 -5.97 0.70
CA GLU A 177 -20.11 -7.26 0.82
C GLU A 177 -19.26 -8.41 0.26
N GLY A 178 -19.43 -9.62 0.80
CA GLY A 178 -18.74 -10.84 0.40
C GLY A 178 -18.59 -11.83 1.57
N PRO A 179 -18.21 -13.09 1.33
CA PRO A 179 -17.96 -14.04 2.40
C PRO A 179 -16.69 -13.64 3.18
N LEU A 180 -16.83 -13.50 4.50
CA LEU A 180 -15.74 -13.04 5.38
C LEU A 180 -15.01 -14.25 5.99
N TYR A 181 -13.74 -14.38 5.65
CA TYR A 181 -12.82 -15.39 6.17
C TYR A 181 -11.93 -14.72 7.23
N ALA A 182 -12.28 -14.91 8.50
CA ALA A 182 -11.54 -14.33 9.60
C ALA A 182 -10.39 -15.27 10.00
N LEU A 183 -9.16 -14.75 9.94
CA LEU A 183 -7.99 -15.53 10.32
C LEU A 183 -7.88 -15.62 11.84
N ASP A 184 -7.93 -16.85 12.34
CA ASP A 184 -7.92 -17.19 13.75
C ASP A 184 -7.27 -18.58 13.95
N PRO A 185 -6.35 -18.77 14.92
CA PRO A 185 -5.73 -20.06 15.17
C PRO A 185 -6.70 -21.20 15.49
N GLU A 186 -7.92 -20.90 15.96
CA GLU A 186 -8.97 -21.89 16.24
C GLU A 186 -9.82 -22.22 15.01
N GLY A 187 -9.51 -21.62 13.86
CA GLY A 187 -10.24 -21.83 12.61
C GLY A 187 -9.94 -23.16 11.92
N GLU A 188 -10.65 -23.41 10.83
CA GLU A 188 -10.36 -24.54 9.93
C GLU A 188 -9.07 -24.26 9.15
N ASP A 189 -8.23 -25.28 8.96
CA ASP A 189 -6.97 -25.15 8.21
C ASP A 189 -7.23 -24.59 6.80
N ILE A 190 -6.58 -23.48 6.45
CA ILE A 190 -6.78 -22.84 5.14
C ILE A 190 -6.58 -23.82 3.98
N ARG A 191 -5.71 -24.83 4.15
CA ARG A 191 -5.38 -25.82 3.12
C ARG A 191 -6.52 -26.77 2.79
N SER A 192 -7.55 -26.90 3.64
CA SER A 192 -8.72 -27.75 3.38
C SER A 192 -9.83 -27.07 2.59
N MET A 193 -9.68 -25.77 2.26
CA MET A 193 -10.72 -24.99 1.61
C MET A 193 -10.25 -24.25 0.36
N THR A 194 -11.18 -24.03 -0.57
CA THR A 194 -11.01 -23.09 -1.68
C THR A 194 -11.60 -21.75 -1.27
N VAL A 195 -10.85 -20.68 -1.43
CA VAL A 195 -11.32 -19.32 -1.14
C VAL A 195 -11.88 -18.69 -2.41
N PRO A 196 -13.12 -18.16 -2.41
CA PRO A 196 -13.70 -17.51 -3.57
C PRO A 196 -13.09 -16.13 -3.82
N ASP A 197 -13.15 -15.68 -5.07
CA ASP A 197 -12.57 -14.40 -5.51
C ASP A 197 -13.21 -13.16 -4.87
N ASP A 198 -14.46 -13.25 -4.42
CA ASP A 198 -15.14 -12.14 -3.74
C ASP A 198 -14.97 -12.15 -2.21
N ALA A 199 -14.08 -13.00 -1.69
CA ALA A 199 -13.80 -13.11 -0.27
C ALA A 199 -13.27 -11.82 0.35
N LEU A 200 -13.56 -11.66 1.63
CA LEU A 200 -12.88 -10.73 2.52
C LEU A 200 -11.97 -11.53 3.44
N PHE A 201 -10.66 -11.33 3.36
CA PHE A 201 -9.73 -11.89 4.34
C PHE A 201 -9.55 -10.92 5.49
N ALA A 202 -10.08 -11.25 6.67
CA ALA A 202 -9.95 -10.41 7.85
C ALA A 202 -8.80 -10.87 8.74
N PHE A 203 -7.92 -9.94 9.10
CA PHE A 203 -6.78 -10.16 10.00
C PHE A 203 -6.85 -9.24 11.19
N GLY A 204 -6.69 -9.82 12.38
CA GLY A 204 -6.73 -9.10 13.64
C GLY A 204 -5.45 -8.36 14.00
N SER A 205 -5.51 -7.61 15.09
CA SER A 205 -4.31 -7.02 15.70
C SER A 205 -3.48 -8.07 16.44
N GLU A 206 -2.16 -7.89 16.51
CA GLU A 206 -1.23 -8.82 17.16
C GLU A 206 -1.59 -9.14 18.63
N ARG A 207 -2.23 -8.20 19.34
CA ARG A 207 -2.54 -8.36 20.78
C ARG A 207 -3.90 -8.99 21.04
N HIS A 208 -4.89 -8.71 20.20
CA HIS A 208 -6.29 -9.03 20.50
C HIS A 208 -6.93 -9.94 19.46
N GLY A 209 -6.21 -10.30 18.39
CA GLY A 209 -6.81 -11.00 17.26
C GLY A 209 -7.91 -10.17 16.60
N ILE A 210 -8.86 -10.87 15.99
CA ILE A 210 -10.04 -10.28 15.33
C ILE A 210 -11.03 -9.80 16.38
N SER A 211 -11.62 -8.62 16.17
CA SER A 211 -12.67 -8.07 17.03
C SER A 211 -13.90 -8.98 17.11
N PRO A 212 -14.61 -9.03 18.25
CA PRO A 212 -15.85 -9.80 18.39
C PRO A 212 -16.89 -9.47 17.30
N GLU A 213 -16.95 -8.21 16.88
CA GLU A 213 -17.87 -7.70 15.87
C GLU A 213 -17.59 -8.32 14.50
N LEU A 214 -16.31 -8.37 14.07
CA LEU A 214 -15.93 -9.03 12.82
C LEU A 214 -15.99 -10.55 12.94
N ARG A 215 -15.62 -11.13 14.08
CA ARG A 215 -15.71 -12.59 14.32
C ARG A 215 -17.16 -13.07 14.17
N LYS A 216 -18.14 -12.31 14.67
CA LYS A 216 -19.57 -12.62 14.54
C LYS A 216 -20.07 -12.57 13.09
N ARG A 217 -19.44 -11.75 12.25
CA ARG A 217 -19.78 -11.62 10.82
C ARG A 217 -19.06 -12.64 9.94
N ALA A 218 -18.08 -13.37 10.49
CA ALA A 218 -17.29 -14.32 9.74
C ALA A 218 -18.17 -15.45 9.17
N THR A 219 -18.06 -15.66 7.86
CA THR A 219 -18.60 -16.83 7.17
C THR A 219 -17.83 -18.08 7.58
N ARG A 220 -16.51 -17.94 7.78
CA ARG A 220 -15.60 -18.98 8.24
C ARG A 220 -14.53 -18.39 9.15
N LEU A 221 -14.15 -19.14 10.19
CA LEU A 221 -12.88 -18.96 10.88
C LEU A 221 -11.84 -19.83 10.20
N VAL A 222 -10.68 -19.26 9.92
CA VAL A 222 -9.63 -19.91 9.13
C VAL A 222 -8.31 -19.86 9.88
N ALA A 223 -7.64 -20.99 10.01
CA ALA A 223 -6.33 -21.07 10.63
C ALA A 223 -5.23 -21.21 9.56
N LEU A 224 -4.14 -20.48 9.77
CA LEU A 224 -2.87 -20.80 9.12
C LEU A 224 -2.18 -21.88 9.97
N PRO A 225 -1.77 -23.02 9.39
CA PRO A 225 -1.18 -24.10 10.15
C PRO A 225 0.10 -23.66 10.83
N MET A 226 0.22 -23.94 12.12
CA MET A 226 1.38 -23.58 12.94
C MET A 226 1.92 -24.79 13.68
N ARG A 227 3.23 -24.80 13.91
CA ARG A 227 3.84 -25.77 14.83
C ARG A 227 3.29 -25.54 16.26
N PRO A 228 3.05 -26.61 17.05
CA PRO A 228 2.73 -26.46 18.46
C PRO A 228 3.71 -25.51 19.17
N GLN A 229 3.20 -24.73 20.13
CA GLN A 229 3.92 -23.71 20.93
C GLN A 229 4.32 -22.42 20.18
N VAL A 230 4.07 -22.31 18.87
CA VAL A 230 4.17 -21.02 18.16
C VAL A 230 2.82 -20.30 18.28
N SER A 231 2.82 -19.08 18.81
CA SER A 231 1.59 -18.37 19.14
C SER A 231 0.98 -17.59 17.97
N SER A 232 1.80 -17.10 17.04
CA SER A 232 1.35 -16.32 15.89
C SER A 232 2.46 -16.10 14.85
N TYR A 233 2.05 -15.73 13.64
CA TYR A 233 2.92 -15.15 12.61
C TYR A 233 2.82 -13.61 12.63
N ASN A 234 3.81 -12.94 12.03
CA ASN A 234 3.70 -11.51 11.70
C ASN A 234 2.49 -11.26 10.78
N LEU A 235 1.81 -10.12 10.96
CA LEU A 235 0.62 -9.75 10.20
C LEU A 235 0.81 -9.83 8.68
N ALA A 236 1.84 -9.18 8.13
CA ALA A 236 2.08 -9.17 6.69
C ALA A 236 2.43 -10.58 6.17
N THR A 237 3.12 -11.40 6.97
CA THR A 237 3.38 -12.80 6.64
C THR A 237 2.09 -13.61 6.58
N SER A 238 1.17 -13.43 7.54
CA SER A 238 -0.15 -14.07 7.51
C SER A 238 -0.96 -13.68 6.27
N VAL A 239 -0.96 -12.39 5.92
CA VAL A 239 -1.61 -11.91 4.69
C VAL A 239 -0.97 -12.54 3.45
N ALA A 240 0.35 -12.59 3.36
CA ALA A 240 1.04 -13.19 2.24
C ALA A 240 0.67 -14.67 2.06
N MET A 241 0.61 -15.45 3.15
CA MET A 241 0.23 -16.86 3.10
C MET A 241 -1.23 -17.04 2.67
N ALA A 242 -2.15 -16.21 3.16
CA ALA A 242 -3.56 -16.27 2.78
C ALA A 242 -3.78 -15.88 1.31
N LEU A 243 -3.14 -14.80 0.84
CA LEU A 243 -3.21 -14.38 -0.56
C LEU A 243 -2.59 -15.43 -1.48
N PHE A 244 -1.43 -15.99 -1.13
CA PHE A 244 -0.79 -17.06 -1.89
C PHE A 244 -1.66 -18.33 -1.96
N HIS A 245 -2.39 -18.65 -0.88
CA HIS A 245 -3.33 -19.75 -0.87
C HIS A 245 -4.57 -19.48 -1.74
N TRP A 246 -5.13 -18.27 -1.69
CA TRP A 246 -6.20 -17.86 -2.62
C TRP A 246 -5.71 -17.96 -4.07
N GLY A 247 -4.45 -17.58 -4.30
CA GLY A 247 -3.78 -17.65 -5.59
C GLY A 247 -3.10 -16.32 -5.89
N GLY A 248 -3.54 -15.67 -6.96
CA GLY A 248 -2.96 -14.44 -7.46
C GLY A 248 -3.49 -14.15 -8.86
N PRO A 249 -2.97 -13.13 -9.55
CA PRO A 249 -3.34 -12.91 -10.94
C PRO A 249 -3.01 -14.17 -11.74
N ALA A 250 -3.90 -14.54 -12.67
CA ALA A 250 -3.60 -15.62 -13.61
C ALA A 250 -2.27 -15.32 -14.31
N HIS A 251 -1.40 -16.32 -14.41
CA HIS A 251 -0.17 -16.16 -15.18
C HIS A 251 -0.58 -15.78 -16.62
N PRO A 252 -0.11 -14.64 -17.17
CA PRO A 252 -0.35 -14.38 -18.58
C PRO A 252 0.26 -15.53 -19.38
N ALA A 253 -0.58 -16.17 -20.19
CA ALA A 253 -0.21 -17.27 -21.09
C ALA A 253 0.81 -16.82 -22.13
#